data_AF-A0A2H6FYM2-F1
#
_entry.id   AF-A0A2H6FYM2-F1
#
_cell.length_a   1.000
_cell.length_b   1.000
_cell.length_c   1.000
_cell.angle_alpha   90.00
_cell.angle_beta   90.00
_cell.angle_gamma   90.00
#
_symmetry.space_group_name_H-M   'P 1'
#
loop_
_entity.id
_entity.type
_entity.pdbx_description
1 polymer ?
#
loop_
_entity_poly.entity_id
_entity_poly.type
_entity_poly.pdbx_seq_one_letter_code
_entity_poly.pdbx_strand_id
1 'polypeptide(L)'
;MAKEEKKDSKSRFGEILLEYGIITHDQLKKALRRQAQVGGHVGSILEEMCFLDEDSLLSFLSKQLNVPPISLFRTRIEPSVLNLVSFEKVKKFRVLPVKEAGGKVSLAMVNPNDISAIQDVEFAVGRRVEPIVTPSYQIDKAIAFFDKSGYGSDTFDGEQLRAGITPVEAVSVPDVYSLLRKVLDDKATDLHITVGVPPSLRIDNDIKRLPMSALTPDQVKEMCYGVLSEEQKEIFHRDNEIDFAVTLSDAGRFRVNVYKQRNSFTLAARLIVDEIPSLAELALPAWLSEFALKRQGFILITGPSGHGKTTTMSVLIDIINSRRRANIITIEDPIEYLHKHKKSNVNQREIGPDTTSFAVGLKHIFRQNPDVIVIGEMRDAESIAVALTAAETGHLVLSTMHTLNSTTAIDRIIDIFPGLQQHQVRMQFADSFLLVLSQRLIPKKGGQGRIVAVERLINTHRTRNFIRENKTHAIRSMLQTGAEDFTSIDQSLANLCAEGKISVEDGEKFADNPKFYNEMVNARTT
;
A
#
# COMPACT_ATOMS: atom_id res chain seq x y z
N MET A 1 -33.77 -55.38 10.29
CA MET A 1 -34.92 -54.55 9.89
C MET A 1 -34.56 -53.10 10.16
N ALA A 2 -34.58 -52.30 9.11
CA ALA A 2 -34.05 -50.95 9.05
C ALA A 2 -34.80 -49.99 9.99
N LYS A 3 -34.05 -49.18 10.75
CA LYS A 3 -34.58 -47.91 11.24
C LYS A 3 -34.41 -46.91 10.11
N GLU A 4 -35.51 -46.61 9.43
CA GLU A 4 -35.64 -45.44 8.57
C GLU A 4 -35.32 -44.19 9.40
N GLU A 5 -34.14 -43.63 9.19
CA GLU A 5 -33.87 -42.25 9.57
C GLU A 5 -34.73 -41.35 8.67
N LYS A 6 -35.66 -40.63 9.29
CA LYS A 6 -36.37 -39.50 8.68
C LYS A 6 -35.33 -38.51 8.13
N LYS A 7 -35.05 -38.60 6.83
CA LYS A 7 -34.24 -37.63 6.10
C LYS A 7 -34.99 -36.31 6.12
N ASP A 8 -34.51 -35.37 6.93
CA ASP A 8 -35.11 -34.07 7.16
C ASP A 8 -35.25 -33.32 5.82
N SER A 9 -36.49 -33.00 5.43
CA SER A 9 -36.85 -32.51 4.08
C SER A 9 -36.32 -31.11 3.74
N LYS A 10 -35.61 -30.47 4.68
CA LYS A 10 -35.03 -29.12 4.54
C LYS A 10 -33.60 -29.12 3.97
N SER A 11 -32.99 -30.27 3.67
CA SER A 11 -31.60 -30.38 3.14
C SER A 11 -31.46 -30.40 1.61
N ARG A 12 -32.54 -30.39 0.81
CA ARG A 12 -32.45 -30.84 -0.59
C ARG A 12 -32.15 -29.79 -1.67
N PHE A 13 -32.44 -28.50 -1.50
CA PHE A 13 -32.37 -27.55 -2.62
C PHE A 13 -30.94 -27.29 -3.12
N GLY A 14 -30.03 -26.99 -2.20
CA GLY A 14 -28.62 -26.77 -2.54
C GLY A 14 -27.93 -28.03 -3.07
N GLU A 15 -28.25 -29.19 -2.50
CA GLU A 15 -27.73 -30.49 -2.96
C GLU A 15 -28.19 -30.82 -4.39
N ILE A 16 -29.44 -30.54 -4.75
CA ILE A 16 -29.93 -30.75 -6.12
C ILE A 16 -29.23 -29.79 -7.10
N LEU A 17 -28.98 -28.53 -6.72
CA LEU A 17 -28.21 -27.61 -7.58
C LEU A 17 -26.76 -28.08 -7.80
N LEU A 18 -26.16 -28.77 -6.82
CA LEU A 18 -24.85 -29.42 -6.97
C LEU A 18 -24.92 -30.62 -7.91
N GLU A 19 -25.93 -31.49 -7.77
CA GLU A 19 -26.13 -32.67 -8.61
C GLU A 19 -26.29 -32.31 -10.10
N TYR A 20 -26.96 -31.19 -10.39
CA TYR A 20 -27.14 -30.69 -11.75
C TYR A 20 -25.95 -29.83 -12.25
N GLY A 21 -24.90 -29.67 -11.44
CA GLY A 21 -23.70 -28.91 -11.80
C GLY A 21 -23.91 -27.41 -11.97
N ILE A 22 -25.01 -26.87 -11.43
CA ILE A 22 -25.41 -25.46 -11.57
C ILE A 22 -24.58 -24.58 -10.62
N ILE A 23 -24.22 -25.12 -9.46
CA ILE A 23 -23.35 -24.47 -8.47
C ILE A 23 -22.24 -25.44 -8.03
N THR A 24 -21.18 -24.91 -7.40
CA THR A 24 -20.09 -25.69 -6.82
C THR A 24 -20.27 -25.91 -5.31
N HIS A 25 -19.59 -26.92 -4.76
CA HIS A 25 -19.61 -27.22 -3.33
C HIS A 25 -19.15 -26.01 -2.48
N ASP A 26 -18.19 -25.22 -2.97
CA ASP A 26 -17.71 -24.01 -2.30
C ASP A 26 -18.79 -22.90 -2.30
N GLN A 27 -19.46 -22.69 -3.44
CA GLN A 27 -20.56 -21.73 -3.56
C GLN A 27 -21.72 -22.09 -2.64
N LEU A 28 -22.11 -23.37 -2.58
CA LEU A 28 -23.15 -23.83 -1.65
C LEU A 28 -22.74 -23.62 -0.19
N LYS A 29 -21.48 -23.95 0.17
CA LYS A 29 -20.97 -23.74 1.53
C LYS A 29 -20.98 -22.28 1.95
N LYS A 30 -20.62 -21.37 1.05
CA LYS A 30 -20.67 -19.92 1.27
C LYS A 30 -22.12 -19.42 1.43
N ALA A 31 -23.04 -19.89 0.59
CA ALA A 31 -24.45 -19.54 0.68
C ALA A 31 -25.11 -20.06 1.97
N LEU A 32 -24.82 -21.30 2.39
CA LEU A 32 -25.32 -21.87 3.65
C LEU A 32 -24.80 -21.11 4.88
N ARG A 33 -23.54 -20.65 4.85
CA ARG A 33 -22.98 -19.79 5.92
C ARG A 33 -23.72 -18.46 6.02
N ARG A 34 -23.99 -17.81 4.88
CA ARG A 34 -24.77 -16.56 4.84
C ARG A 34 -26.21 -16.82 5.30
N GLN A 35 -26.84 -17.91 4.85
CA GLN A 35 -28.17 -18.32 5.29
C GLN A 35 -28.26 -18.50 6.81
N ALA A 36 -27.23 -19.05 7.45
CA ALA A 36 -27.18 -19.17 8.90
C ALA A 36 -27.12 -17.81 9.63
N GLN A 37 -26.63 -16.76 8.98
CA GLN A 37 -26.52 -15.41 9.54
C GLN A 37 -27.78 -14.57 9.32
N VAL A 38 -28.38 -14.64 8.13
CA VAL A 38 -29.48 -13.76 7.72
C VAL A 38 -30.84 -14.45 7.62
N GLY A 39 -30.88 -15.79 7.72
CA GLY A 39 -32.07 -16.58 7.45
C GLY A 39 -32.42 -16.64 5.96
N GLY A 40 -33.62 -17.10 5.61
CA GLY A 40 -34.12 -17.12 4.22
C GLY A 40 -33.84 -18.39 3.41
N HIS A 41 -34.14 -18.37 2.12
CA HIS A 41 -34.01 -19.52 1.21
C HIS A 41 -32.64 -19.54 0.50
N VAL A 42 -31.96 -20.69 0.53
CA VAL A 42 -30.61 -20.85 -0.03
C VAL A 42 -30.53 -20.48 -1.52
N GLY A 43 -31.56 -20.76 -2.32
CA GLY A 43 -31.60 -20.37 -3.74
C GLY A 43 -31.56 -18.85 -3.96
N SER A 44 -32.32 -18.10 -3.16
CA SER A 44 -32.32 -16.63 -3.23
C SER A 44 -31.00 -16.03 -2.73
N ILE A 45 -30.34 -16.69 -1.77
CA ILE A 45 -29.01 -16.29 -1.30
C ILE A 45 -27.94 -16.59 -2.35
N LEU A 46 -28.03 -17.72 -3.04
CA LEU A 46 -27.13 -18.07 -4.14
C LEU A 46 -27.22 -17.04 -5.28
N GLU A 47 -28.44 -16.59 -5.60
CA GLU A 47 -28.66 -15.54 -6.60
C GLU A 47 -28.19 -14.15 -6.12
N GLU A 48 -28.45 -13.79 -4.86
CA GLU A 48 -27.93 -12.56 -4.24
C GLU A 48 -26.40 -12.51 -4.24
N MET A 49 -25.75 -13.67 -4.09
CA MET A 49 -24.30 -13.82 -4.15
C MET A 49 -23.76 -13.98 -5.57
N CYS A 50 -24.61 -13.86 -6.60
CA CYS A 50 -24.27 -14.05 -8.02
C CYS A 50 -23.64 -15.42 -8.34
N PHE A 51 -23.92 -16.45 -7.53
CA PHE A 51 -23.52 -17.83 -7.79
C PHE A 51 -24.52 -18.59 -8.66
N LEU A 52 -25.70 -18.01 -8.88
CA LEU A 52 -26.80 -18.54 -9.67
C LEU A 52 -27.48 -17.37 -10.38
N ASP A 53 -27.67 -17.44 -11.69
CA ASP A 53 -28.41 -16.40 -12.41
C ASP A 53 -29.94 -16.56 -12.26
N GLU A 54 -30.66 -15.44 -12.42
CA GLU A 54 -32.11 -15.35 -12.25
C GLU A 54 -32.87 -16.34 -13.14
N ASP A 55 -32.51 -16.42 -14.42
CA ASP A 55 -33.20 -17.24 -15.40
C ASP A 55 -33.00 -18.74 -15.10
N SER A 56 -31.80 -19.14 -14.65
CA SER A 56 -31.51 -20.48 -14.15
C SER A 56 -32.30 -20.84 -12.89
N LEU A 57 -32.38 -19.94 -11.90
CA LEU A 57 -33.16 -20.20 -10.68
C LEU A 57 -34.66 -20.36 -10.98
N LEU A 58 -35.23 -19.46 -11.80
CA LEU A 58 -36.64 -19.50 -12.19
C LEU A 58 -36.98 -20.77 -12.98
N SER A 59 -36.14 -21.13 -13.96
CA SER A 59 -36.27 -22.36 -14.74
C SER A 59 -36.25 -23.60 -13.84
N PHE A 60 -35.33 -23.62 -12.87
CA PHE A 60 -35.21 -24.71 -11.91
C PHE A 60 -36.44 -24.81 -11.00
N LEU A 61 -36.87 -23.70 -10.38
CA LEU A 61 -38.05 -23.66 -9.51
C LEU A 61 -39.33 -24.08 -10.25
N SER A 62 -39.50 -23.63 -11.49
CA SER A 62 -40.65 -24.02 -12.32
C SER A 62 -40.69 -25.52 -12.57
N LYS A 63 -39.57 -26.13 -12.97
CA LYS A 63 -39.48 -27.58 -13.20
C LYS A 63 -39.71 -28.37 -11.92
N GLN A 64 -39.13 -27.92 -10.81
CA GLN A 64 -39.22 -28.63 -9.53
C GLN A 64 -40.63 -28.60 -8.95
N LEU A 65 -41.33 -27.48 -9.06
CA LEU A 65 -42.65 -27.25 -8.45
C LEU A 65 -43.81 -27.46 -9.43
N ASN A 66 -43.50 -27.72 -10.70
CA ASN A 66 -44.46 -27.92 -11.78
C ASN A 66 -45.50 -26.77 -11.89
N VAL A 67 -45.03 -25.53 -11.75
CA VAL A 67 -45.82 -24.31 -11.93
C VAL A 67 -45.06 -23.30 -12.80
N PRO A 68 -45.75 -22.38 -13.50
CA PRO A 68 -45.08 -21.36 -14.30
C PRO A 68 -44.18 -20.46 -13.43
N PRO A 69 -43.02 -20.01 -13.92
CA PRO A 69 -42.18 -19.03 -13.23
C PRO A 69 -42.54 -17.60 -13.62
N ILE A 70 -42.21 -16.64 -12.74
CA ILE A 70 -42.24 -15.20 -13.08
C ILE A 70 -41.11 -14.42 -12.41
N SER A 71 -40.48 -13.55 -13.20
CA SER A 71 -39.60 -12.50 -12.70
C SER A 71 -40.44 -11.25 -12.43
N LEU A 72 -40.54 -10.85 -11.16
CA LEU A 72 -41.19 -9.59 -10.80
C LEU A 72 -40.40 -8.38 -11.28
N PHE A 73 -39.10 -8.52 -11.59
CA PHE A 73 -38.27 -7.42 -12.09
C PHE A 73 -38.52 -7.06 -13.55
N ARG A 74 -39.10 -7.98 -14.32
CA ARG A 74 -39.45 -7.77 -15.73
C ARG A 74 -40.96 -7.66 -15.93
N THR A 75 -41.69 -7.39 -14.84
CA THR A 75 -43.15 -7.40 -14.81
C THR A 75 -43.68 -6.02 -14.45
N ARG A 76 -44.71 -5.57 -15.18
CA ARG A 76 -45.52 -4.40 -14.82
C ARG A 76 -46.90 -4.83 -14.35
N ILE A 77 -47.37 -4.25 -13.24
CA ILE A 77 -48.64 -4.61 -12.60
C ILE A 77 -49.45 -3.35 -12.37
N GLU A 78 -50.64 -3.30 -12.96
CA GLU A 78 -51.55 -2.15 -12.83
C GLU A 78 -52.18 -2.06 -11.43
N PRO A 79 -52.54 -0.85 -10.95
CA PRO A 79 -53.18 -0.66 -9.65
C PRO A 79 -54.47 -1.48 -9.47
N SER A 80 -55.24 -1.66 -10.54
CA SER A 80 -56.47 -2.47 -10.54
C SER A 80 -56.21 -3.94 -10.20
N VAL A 81 -55.05 -4.48 -10.58
CA VAL A 81 -54.63 -5.86 -10.29
C VAL A 81 -54.03 -5.96 -8.89
N LEU A 82 -53.19 -5.00 -8.49
CA LEU A 82 -52.63 -4.93 -7.13
C LEU A 82 -53.74 -4.91 -6.08
N ASN A 83 -54.72 -4.03 -6.26
CA ASN A 83 -55.81 -3.84 -5.30
C ASN A 83 -56.81 -5.01 -5.21
N LEU A 84 -56.64 -6.08 -5.99
CA LEU A 84 -57.40 -7.32 -5.79
C LEU A 84 -57.08 -7.96 -4.43
N VAL A 85 -55.84 -7.85 -3.96
CA VAL A 85 -55.38 -8.43 -2.69
C VAL A 85 -54.95 -7.31 -1.75
N SER A 86 -55.42 -7.33 -0.51
CA SER A 86 -55.00 -6.31 0.47
C SER A 86 -53.50 -6.42 0.78
N PHE A 87 -52.86 -5.28 1.02
CA PHE A 87 -51.42 -5.26 1.34
C PHE A 87 -51.07 -6.06 2.61
N GLU A 88 -52.00 -6.11 3.57
CA GLU A 88 -51.86 -6.95 4.76
C GLU A 88 -51.75 -8.44 4.41
N LYS A 89 -52.60 -8.94 3.50
CA LYS A 89 -52.54 -10.32 3.00
C LYS A 89 -51.28 -10.57 2.18
N VAL A 90 -50.87 -9.60 1.34
CA VAL A 90 -49.60 -9.63 0.59
C VAL A 90 -48.41 -9.83 1.53
N LYS A 91 -48.32 -9.06 2.63
CA LYS A 91 -47.27 -9.22 3.64
C LYS A 91 -47.34 -10.54 4.39
N LYS A 92 -48.54 -10.90 4.87
CA LYS A 92 -48.77 -12.10 5.69
C LYS A 92 -48.40 -13.37 4.94
N PHE A 93 -48.86 -13.49 3.70
CA PHE A 93 -48.66 -14.70 2.90
C PHE A 93 -47.45 -14.61 1.96
N ARG A 94 -46.83 -13.42 1.84
CA ARG A 94 -45.69 -13.16 0.95
C ARG A 94 -46.01 -13.55 -0.49
N VAL A 95 -47.10 -12.98 -0.99
CA VAL A 95 -47.67 -13.22 -2.32
C VAL A 95 -47.96 -11.89 -3.02
N LEU A 96 -47.99 -11.87 -4.35
CA LEU A 96 -48.32 -10.66 -5.11
C LEU A 96 -49.23 -11.00 -6.30
N PRO A 97 -50.40 -10.35 -6.47
CA PRO A 97 -51.22 -10.53 -7.66
C PRO A 97 -50.52 -9.87 -8.85
N VAL A 98 -50.38 -10.61 -9.96
CA VAL A 98 -49.61 -10.14 -11.12
C VAL A 98 -50.48 -9.91 -12.35
N LYS A 99 -51.53 -10.70 -12.54
CA LYS A 99 -52.39 -10.60 -13.72
C LYS A 99 -53.80 -11.10 -13.40
N GLU A 100 -54.80 -10.43 -13.94
CA GLU A 100 -56.18 -10.93 -13.98
C GLU A 100 -56.56 -11.24 -15.44
N ALA A 101 -56.99 -12.47 -15.72
CA ALA A 101 -57.46 -12.86 -17.05
C ALA A 101 -58.43 -14.05 -16.95
N GLY A 102 -59.50 -14.03 -17.76
CA GLY A 102 -60.40 -15.19 -17.90
C GLY A 102 -61.08 -15.64 -16.60
N GLY A 103 -61.39 -14.72 -15.69
CA GLY A 103 -62.01 -15.03 -14.39
C GLY A 103 -61.05 -15.64 -13.35
N LYS A 104 -59.75 -15.60 -13.62
CA LYS A 104 -58.70 -16.09 -12.73
C LYS A 104 -57.66 -15.00 -12.43
N VAL A 105 -56.98 -15.14 -11.30
CA VAL A 105 -55.90 -14.25 -10.87
C VAL A 105 -54.61 -15.02 -10.74
N SER A 106 -53.61 -14.63 -11.52
CA SER A 106 -52.25 -15.15 -11.39
C SER A 106 -51.59 -14.54 -10.17
N LEU A 107 -51.18 -15.39 -9.23
CA LEU A 107 -50.59 -15.00 -7.95
C LEU A 107 -49.13 -15.46 -7.89
N ALA A 108 -48.20 -14.51 -7.84
CA ALA A 108 -46.80 -14.81 -7.61
C ALA A 108 -46.58 -15.21 -6.15
N MET A 109 -45.99 -16.38 -5.93
CA MET A 109 -45.80 -16.99 -4.62
C MET A 109 -44.38 -17.55 -4.47
N VAL A 110 -43.82 -17.47 -3.27
CA VAL A 110 -42.55 -18.14 -2.91
C VAL A 110 -42.76 -19.65 -2.76
N ASN A 111 -43.89 -20.05 -2.19
CA ASN A 111 -44.29 -21.44 -2.03
C ASN A 111 -45.67 -21.68 -2.69
N PRO A 112 -45.71 -22.11 -3.96
CA PRO A 112 -46.94 -22.46 -4.69
C PRO A 112 -47.77 -23.58 -4.05
N ASN A 113 -47.19 -24.36 -3.13
CA ASN A 113 -47.89 -25.46 -2.45
C ASN A 113 -48.54 -25.03 -1.12
N ASP A 114 -48.52 -23.74 -0.78
CA ASP A 114 -49.25 -23.22 0.38
C ASP A 114 -50.75 -23.10 0.05
N ILE A 115 -51.44 -24.23 0.18
CA ILE A 115 -52.89 -24.34 -0.09
C ILE A 115 -53.69 -23.37 0.79
N SER A 116 -53.25 -23.13 2.03
CA SER A 116 -53.93 -22.21 2.94
C SER A 116 -53.87 -20.78 2.40
N ALA A 117 -52.70 -20.31 1.99
CA ALA A 117 -52.53 -18.98 1.41
C ALA A 117 -53.36 -18.82 0.13
N ILE A 118 -53.39 -19.85 -0.74
CA ILE A 118 -54.19 -19.84 -1.96
C ILE A 118 -55.68 -19.67 -1.63
N GLN A 119 -56.23 -20.51 -0.75
CA GLN A 119 -57.65 -20.46 -0.39
C GLN A 119 -58.05 -19.13 0.27
N ASP A 120 -57.18 -18.58 1.13
CA ASP A 120 -57.42 -17.29 1.79
C ASP A 120 -57.45 -16.11 0.82
N VAL A 121 -56.62 -16.16 -0.23
CA VAL A 121 -56.59 -15.15 -1.30
C VAL A 121 -57.75 -15.35 -2.27
N GLU A 122 -58.08 -16.59 -2.65
CA GLU A 122 -59.26 -16.90 -3.49
C GLU A 122 -60.55 -16.39 -2.84
N PHE A 123 -60.72 -16.62 -1.54
CA PHE A 123 -61.86 -16.12 -0.78
C PHE A 123 -61.94 -14.59 -0.79
N ALA A 124 -60.81 -13.91 -0.60
CA ALA A 124 -60.76 -12.45 -0.57
C ALA A 124 -61.05 -11.82 -1.95
N VAL A 125 -60.58 -12.45 -3.03
CA VAL A 125 -60.71 -11.92 -4.40
C VAL A 125 -62.02 -12.38 -5.08
N GLY A 126 -62.67 -13.41 -4.54
CA GLY A 126 -63.90 -14.01 -5.10
C GLY A 126 -63.68 -14.72 -6.45
N ARG A 127 -62.44 -15.09 -6.76
CA ARG A 127 -62.00 -15.67 -8.04
C ARG A 127 -61.02 -16.80 -7.78
N ARG A 128 -60.83 -17.67 -8.77
CA ARG A 128 -59.80 -18.71 -8.69
C ARG A 128 -58.41 -18.12 -8.85
N VAL A 129 -57.45 -18.63 -8.08
CA VAL A 129 -56.06 -18.22 -8.12
C VAL A 129 -55.24 -19.26 -8.90
N GLU A 130 -54.38 -18.79 -9.80
CA GLU A 130 -53.36 -19.60 -10.44
C GLU A 130 -51.99 -19.27 -9.83
N PRO A 131 -51.38 -20.19 -9.07
CA PRO A 131 -50.09 -19.94 -8.45
C PRO A 131 -48.97 -19.95 -9.50
N ILE A 132 -48.10 -18.95 -9.40
CA ILE A 132 -46.90 -18.79 -10.24
C ILE A 132 -45.71 -18.64 -9.28
N VAL A 133 -44.61 -19.34 -9.54
CA VAL A 133 -43.45 -19.30 -8.64
C VAL A 133 -42.57 -18.08 -8.92
N THR A 134 -42.12 -17.44 -7.84
CA THR A 134 -41.09 -16.40 -7.89
C THR A 134 -40.15 -16.52 -6.69
N PRO A 135 -38.87 -16.09 -6.79
CA PRO A 135 -37.94 -16.16 -5.69
C PRO A 135 -38.36 -15.26 -4.51
N SER A 136 -38.03 -15.68 -3.28
CA SER A 136 -38.41 -14.96 -2.06
C SER A 136 -37.94 -13.51 -2.06
N TYR A 137 -36.71 -13.25 -2.50
CA TYR A 137 -36.13 -11.91 -2.45
C TYR A 137 -36.85 -10.92 -3.38
N GLN A 138 -37.46 -11.38 -4.48
CA GLN A 138 -38.22 -10.51 -5.38
C GLN A 138 -39.53 -10.05 -4.72
N ILE A 139 -40.21 -10.95 -4.00
CA ILE A 139 -41.39 -10.63 -3.18
C ILE A 139 -41.01 -9.69 -2.04
N ASP A 140 -39.89 -9.94 -1.36
CA ASP A 140 -39.40 -9.07 -0.29
C ASP A 140 -39.14 -7.65 -0.78
N LYS A 141 -38.45 -7.51 -1.93
CA LYS A 141 -38.19 -6.21 -2.54
C LYS A 141 -39.47 -5.50 -2.96
N ALA A 142 -40.44 -6.23 -3.53
CA ALA A 142 -41.73 -5.67 -3.88
C ALA A 142 -42.47 -5.13 -2.64
N ILE A 143 -42.54 -5.92 -1.56
CA ILE A 143 -43.15 -5.50 -0.30
C ILE A 143 -42.46 -4.26 0.27
N ALA A 144 -41.11 -4.26 0.32
CA ALA A 144 -40.33 -3.14 0.83
C ALA A 144 -40.48 -1.87 -0.04
N PHE A 145 -40.66 -2.03 -1.34
CA PHE A 145 -40.98 -0.92 -2.25
C PHE A 145 -42.37 -0.35 -1.93
N PHE A 146 -43.38 -1.20 -1.78
CA PHE A 146 -44.74 -0.76 -1.46
C PHE A 146 -44.85 -0.12 -0.07
N ASP A 147 -44.00 -0.52 0.87
CA ASP A 147 -43.88 0.14 2.18
C ASP A 147 -43.42 1.60 2.09
N LYS A 148 -42.65 1.95 1.04
CA LYS A 148 -42.15 3.30 0.82
C LYS A 148 -43.04 4.11 -0.12
N SER A 149 -43.49 3.49 -1.20
CA SER A 149 -44.19 4.16 -2.31
C SER A 149 -45.72 4.13 -2.21
N GLY A 150 -46.26 3.33 -1.28
CA GLY A 150 -47.69 3.03 -1.19
C GLY A 150 -48.08 1.82 -2.05
N TYR A 151 -48.89 0.92 -1.49
CA TYR A 151 -49.39 -0.25 -2.22
C TYR A 151 -50.62 0.12 -3.06
N GLY A 152 -50.60 -0.21 -4.35
CA GLY A 152 -51.76 -0.05 -5.24
C GLY A 152 -52.13 1.40 -5.57
N SER A 153 -51.24 2.36 -5.30
CA SER A 153 -51.40 3.78 -5.61
C SER A 153 -51.05 4.12 -7.06
N ASP A 154 -50.04 3.46 -7.63
CA ASP A 154 -49.52 3.65 -8.98
C ASP A 154 -49.17 2.30 -9.62
N THR A 155 -48.98 2.29 -10.94
CA THR A 155 -48.53 1.10 -11.68
C THR A 155 -47.17 0.65 -11.15
N PHE A 156 -47.10 -0.58 -10.66
CA PHE A 156 -45.84 -1.18 -10.23
C PHE A 156 -45.02 -1.57 -11.45
N ASP A 157 -43.85 -0.96 -11.59
CA ASP A 157 -42.87 -1.35 -12.61
C ASP A 157 -41.70 -2.08 -11.95
N GLY A 158 -41.63 -3.40 -12.20
CA GLY A 158 -40.60 -4.28 -11.69
C GLY A 158 -39.17 -3.83 -11.99
N GLU A 159 -38.97 -3.09 -13.08
CA GLU A 159 -37.65 -2.54 -13.41
C GLU A 159 -37.15 -1.55 -12.35
N GLN A 160 -38.06 -0.90 -11.62
CA GLN A 160 -37.70 0.00 -10.52
C GLN A 160 -37.13 -0.77 -9.32
N LEU A 161 -37.49 -2.05 -9.15
CA LEU A 161 -36.84 -2.90 -8.16
C LEU A 161 -35.41 -3.28 -8.57
N ARG A 162 -35.06 -3.17 -9.86
CA ARG A 162 -33.67 -3.27 -10.33
C ARG A 162 -32.84 -2.06 -9.91
N ALA A 163 -33.45 -0.90 -9.67
CA ALA A 163 -32.77 0.28 -9.12
C ALA A 163 -32.35 0.15 -7.64
N GLY A 164 -32.54 -1.03 -7.03
CA GLY A 164 -31.87 -1.48 -5.81
C GLY A 164 -31.34 -2.91 -5.91
N ILE A 165 -31.23 -3.44 -7.14
CA ILE A 165 -30.26 -4.46 -7.54
C ILE A 165 -29.17 -3.70 -8.29
N THR A 166 -28.47 -2.81 -7.58
CA THR A 166 -27.04 -2.97 -7.69
C THR A 166 -26.77 -4.45 -7.36
N PRO A 167 -25.80 -5.11 -7.99
CA PRO A 167 -25.12 -6.22 -7.33
C PRO A 167 -25.00 -5.87 -5.83
N VAL A 168 -24.81 -6.82 -4.90
CA VAL A 168 -24.00 -6.41 -3.74
C VAL A 168 -22.89 -5.61 -4.37
N GLU A 169 -22.82 -4.30 -4.08
CA GLU A 169 -21.62 -3.60 -4.35
C GLU A 169 -20.62 -4.57 -3.68
N ALA A 170 -19.86 -5.33 -4.50
CA ALA A 170 -18.47 -5.03 -4.59
C ALA A 170 -18.44 -3.54 -4.36
N VAL A 171 -18.35 -3.13 -3.08
CA VAL A 171 -18.04 -1.80 -2.63
C VAL A 171 -16.80 -1.61 -3.44
N SER A 172 -16.93 -1.05 -4.66
CA SER A 172 -16.19 -1.53 -5.84
C SER A 172 -14.81 -1.77 -5.34
N VAL A 173 -14.40 -3.03 -5.11
CA VAL A 173 -13.26 -3.32 -4.20
C VAL A 173 -12.19 -2.40 -4.71
N PRO A 174 -11.87 -1.28 -3.99
CA PRO A 174 -11.36 -0.13 -4.72
C PRO A 174 -10.16 -0.62 -5.44
N ASP A 175 -10.20 -0.51 -6.77
CA ASP A 175 -9.16 -1.10 -7.60
C ASP A 175 -7.86 -0.63 -6.98
N VAL A 176 -6.96 -1.56 -6.72
CA VAL A 176 -5.79 -1.27 -5.91
C VAL A 176 -5.02 -0.08 -6.50
N TYR A 177 -5.06 0.10 -7.83
CA TYR A 177 -4.51 1.28 -8.51
C TYR A 177 -5.27 2.58 -8.22
N SER A 178 -6.59 2.56 -8.00
CA SER A 178 -7.35 3.70 -7.49
C SER A 178 -6.93 4.10 -6.06
N LEU A 179 -6.63 3.12 -5.19
CA LEU A 179 -6.09 3.40 -3.86
C LEU A 179 -4.66 3.95 -3.92
N LEU A 180 -3.85 3.45 -4.85
CA LEU A 180 -2.51 4.00 -5.12
C LEU A 180 -2.57 5.44 -5.62
N ARG A 181 -3.49 5.78 -6.54
CA ARG A 181 -3.75 7.18 -6.95
C ARG A 181 -4.07 8.07 -5.75
N LYS A 182 -4.91 7.57 -4.85
CA LYS A 182 -5.30 8.31 -3.65
C LYS A 182 -4.12 8.63 -2.71
N VAL A 183 -3.04 7.82 -2.73
CA VAL A 183 -1.80 8.14 -2.02
C VAL A 183 -1.25 9.48 -2.49
N LEU A 184 -1.23 9.73 -3.80
CA LEU A 184 -0.74 10.97 -4.38
C LEU A 184 -1.70 12.14 -4.10
N ASP A 185 -3.00 11.95 -4.34
CA ASP A 185 -4.03 12.98 -4.17
C ASP A 185 -4.08 13.52 -2.73
N ASP A 186 -3.97 12.62 -1.75
CA ASP A 186 -4.02 12.96 -0.32
C ASP A 186 -2.63 13.31 0.23
N LYS A 187 -1.59 13.42 -0.61
CA LYS A 187 -0.18 13.67 -0.24
C LYS A 187 0.34 12.72 0.85
N ALA A 188 -0.08 11.46 0.78
CA ALA A 188 0.36 10.40 1.65
C ALA A 188 1.69 9.80 1.17
N THR A 189 2.39 9.12 2.08
CA THR A 189 3.66 8.43 1.77
C THR A 189 3.45 6.93 1.52
N ASP A 190 2.48 6.32 2.20
CA ASP A 190 2.23 4.89 2.17
C ASP A 190 0.73 4.57 2.12
N LEU A 191 0.38 3.47 1.47
CA LEU A 191 -0.92 2.78 1.50
C LEU A 191 -0.79 1.46 2.25
N HIS A 192 -1.72 1.18 3.14
CA HIS A 192 -1.82 -0.07 3.88
C HIS A 192 -3.19 -0.72 3.66
N ILE A 193 -3.19 -1.98 3.25
CA ILE A 193 -4.39 -2.80 3.02
C ILE A 193 -4.28 -4.06 3.85
N THR A 194 -5.19 -4.24 4.80
CA THR A 194 -5.20 -5.43 5.67
C THR A 194 -6.62 -5.79 6.12
N VAL A 195 -6.83 -7.04 6.50
CA VAL A 195 -8.14 -7.59 6.86
C VAL A 195 -8.65 -6.99 8.17
N GLY A 196 -9.96 -6.72 8.23
CA GLY A 196 -10.68 -6.31 9.44
C GLY A 196 -10.67 -4.80 9.70
N VAL A 197 -10.03 -4.02 8.83
CA VAL A 197 -10.02 -2.54 8.89
C VAL A 197 -10.15 -1.96 7.48
N PRO A 198 -10.57 -0.68 7.34
CA PRO A 198 -10.50 0.02 6.06
C PRO A 198 -9.03 0.19 5.60
N PRO A 199 -8.77 0.33 4.28
CA PRO A 199 -7.48 0.80 3.79
C PRO A 199 -7.06 2.08 4.52
N SER A 200 -5.76 2.21 4.75
CA SER A 200 -5.21 3.34 5.48
C SER A 200 -4.07 3.99 4.72
N LEU A 201 -3.96 5.31 4.83
CA LEU A 201 -2.87 6.10 4.28
C LEU A 201 -1.97 6.59 5.41
N ARG A 202 -0.66 6.69 5.16
CA ARG A 202 0.27 7.39 6.05
C ARG A 202 0.42 8.84 5.61
N ILE A 203 -0.03 9.78 6.43
CA ILE A 203 0.04 11.23 6.17
C ILE A 203 0.73 11.87 7.38
N ASP A 204 1.81 12.62 7.17
CA ASP A 204 2.61 13.27 8.23
C ASP A 204 3.13 12.32 9.32
N ASN A 205 3.39 11.06 8.96
CA ASN A 205 3.73 9.91 9.82
C ASN A 205 2.56 9.24 10.57
N ASP A 206 1.35 9.80 10.52
CA ASP A 206 0.17 9.22 11.14
C ASP A 206 -0.61 8.32 10.17
N ILE A 207 -1.18 7.22 10.69
CA ILE A 207 -2.04 6.32 9.92
C ILE A 207 -3.47 6.84 9.96
N LYS A 208 -4.03 7.20 8.80
CA LYS A 208 -5.41 7.67 8.64
C LYS A 208 -6.21 6.67 7.82
N ARG A 209 -7.30 6.14 8.37
CA ARG A 209 -8.20 5.21 7.68
C ARG A 209 -9.08 5.95 6.69
N LEU A 210 -9.27 5.37 5.50
CA LEU A 210 -10.20 5.90 4.51
C LEU A 210 -11.65 5.74 5.01
N PRO A 211 -12.57 6.64 4.62
CA PRO A 211 -13.98 6.58 5.02
C PRO A 211 -14.74 5.50 4.25
N MET A 212 -14.41 4.24 4.50
CA MET A 212 -15.02 3.06 3.89
C MET A 212 -15.17 1.90 4.88
N SER A 213 -15.87 0.84 4.48
CA SER A 213 -16.06 -0.35 5.30
C SER A 213 -14.76 -1.12 5.53
N ALA A 214 -14.71 -1.89 6.62
CA ALA A 214 -13.61 -2.81 6.89
C ALA A 214 -13.50 -3.88 5.80
N LEU A 215 -12.26 -4.24 5.44
CA LEU A 215 -12.01 -5.22 4.39
C LEU A 215 -12.14 -6.66 4.91
N THR A 216 -12.74 -7.52 4.10
CA THR A 216 -12.81 -8.98 4.34
C THR A 216 -11.57 -9.70 3.79
N PRO A 217 -11.28 -10.96 4.22
CA PRO A 217 -10.16 -11.73 3.68
C PRO A 217 -10.18 -11.89 2.16
N ASP A 218 -11.35 -12.14 1.58
CA ASP A 218 -11.50 -12.35 0.14
C ASP A 218 -11.23 -11.06 -0.64
N GLN A 219 -11.69 -9.91 -0.13
CA GLN A 219 -11.43 -8.60 -0.75
C GLN A 219 -9.93 -8.24 -0.73
N VAL A 220 -9.24 -8.46 0.40
CA VAL A 220 -7.79 -8.19 0.45
C VAL A 220 -7.03 -9.14 -0.47
N LYS A 221 -7.43 -10.42 -0.55
CA LYS A 221 -6.84 -11.38 -1.48
C LYS A 221 -7.02 -10.94 -2.93
N GLU A 222 -8.22 -10.49 -3.30
CA GLU A 222 -8.53 -9.98 -4.64
C GLU A 222 -7.66 -8.75 -4.97
N MET A 223 -7.56 -7.77 -4.06
CA MET A 223 -6.70 -6.59 -4.22
C MET A 223 -5.23 -6.96 -4.41
N CYS A 224 -4.70 -7.88 -3.57
CA CYS A 224 -3.32 -8.34 -3.68
C CYS A 224 -3.06 -9.09 -4.98
N TYR A 225 -3.98 -9.94 -5.44
CA TYR A 225 -3.83 -10.60 -6.74
C TYR A 225 -3.99 -9.67 -7.93
N GLY A 226 -4.71 -8.55 -7.78
CA GLY A 226 -4.84 -7.52 -8.80
C GLY A 226 -3.52 -6.81 -9.14
N VAL A 227 -2.59 -6.69 -8.18
CA VAL A 227 -1.25 -6.12 -8.42
C VAL A 227 -0.19 -7.12 -8.86
N LEU A 228 -0.40 -8.42 -8.63
CA LEU A 228 0.60 -9.45 -8.90
C LEU A 228 0.42 -10.05 -10.31
N SER A 229 1.52 -10.22 -11.05
CA SER A 229 1.56 -11.08 -12.24
C SER A 229 1.42 -12.56 -11.87
N GLU A 230 1.16 -13.45 -12.85
CA GLU A 230 1.08 -14.89 -12.59
C GLU A 230 2.38 -15.46 -12.00
N GLU A 231 3.54 -15.06 -12.53
CA GLU A 231 4.85 -15.45 -11.99
C GLU A 231 5.04 -14.95 -10.54
N GLN A 232 4.64 -13.71 -10.26
CA GLN A 232 4.70 -13.13 -8.92
C GLN A 232 3.76 -13.84 -7.93
N LYS A 233 2.59 -14.31 -8.39
CA LYS A 233 1.68 -15.13 -7.57
C LYS A 233 2.35 -16.45 -7.18
N GLU A 234 3.04 -17.12 -8.09
CA GLU A 234 3.76 -18.36 -7.79
C GLU A 234 4.85 -18.14 -6.73
N ILE A 235 5.64 -17.07 -6.86
CA ILE A 235 6.67 -16.68 -5.88
C ILE A 235 6.02 -16.42 -4.51
N PHE A 236 4.98 -15.60 -4.47
CA PHE A 236 4.25 -15.31 -3.24
C PHE A 236 3.66 -16.57 -2.59
N HIS A 237 3.14 -17.50 -3.38
CA HIS A 237 2.60 -18.76 -2.87
C HIS A 237 3.66 -19.67 -2.24
N ARG A 238 4.88 -19.63 -2.77
CA ARG A 238 6.03 -20.37 -2.23
C ARG A 238 6.58 -19.70 -0.96
N ASP A 239 6.78 -18.39 -1.00
CA ASP A 239 7.59 -17.67 0.00
C ASP A 239 6.72 -16.96 1.07
N ASN A 240 5.42 -16.80 0.82
CA ASN A 240 4.45 -16.04 1.64
C ASN A 240 4.68 -14.53 1.74
N GLU A 241 5.63 -14.02 0.96
CA GLU A 241 5.94 -12.61 0.81
C GLU A 241 6.54 -12.33 -0.58
N ILE A 242 6.38 -11.10 -1.07
CA ILE A 242 7.01 -10.63 -2.30
C ILE A 242 7.11 -9.11 -2.32
N ASP A 243 8.27 -8.60 -2.73
CA ASP A 243 8.54 -7.19 -3.03
C ASP A 243 8.62 -6.96 -4.53
N PHE A 244 8.00 -5.89 -5.01
CA PHE A 244 8.05 -5.48 -6.41
C PHE A 244 7.69 -4.00 -6.57
N ALA A 245 7.81 -3.48 -7.79
CA ALA A 245 7.40 -2.12 -8.10
C ALA A 245 6.20 -2.09 -9.07
N VAL A 246 5.29 -1.15 -8.84
CA VAL A 246 4.17 -0.84 -9.72
C VAL A 246 4.37 0.57 -10.27
N THR A 247 4.19 0.77 -11.58
CA THR A 247 4.25 2.11 -12.20
C THR A 247 2.88 2.47 -12.75
N LEU A 248 2.37 3.62 -12.34
CA LEU A 248 1.15 4.24 -12.84
C LEU A 248 1.51 5.51 -13.60
N SER A 249 1.05 5.64 -14.85
CA SER A 249 1.39 6.78 -15.71
C SER A 249 0.94 8.13 -15.13
N ASP A 250 -0.13 8.13 -14.32
CA ASP A 250 -0.76 9.30 -13.71
C ASP A 250 -0.50 9.45 -12.20
N ALA A 251 0.00 8.41 -11.52
CA ALA A 251 0.21 8.42 -10.06
C ALA A 251 1.67 8.15 -9.62
N GLY A 252 2.59 7.95 -10.57
CA GLY A 252 4.00 7.69 -10.28
C GLY A 252 4.30 6.22 -10.02
N ARG A 253 5.48 5.96 -9.45
CA ARG A 253 5.95 4.59 -9.15
C ARG A 253 5.75 4.29 -7.68
N PHE A 254 5.37 3.06 -7.36
CA PHE A 254 5.17 2.55 -6.02
C PHE A 254 6.03 1.33 -5.79
N ARG A 255 6.64 1.24 -4.61
CA ARG A 255 7.17 -0.03 -4.10
C ARG A 255 6.08 -0.73 -3.34
N VAL A 256 5.78 -1.97 -3.70
CA VAL A 256 4.69 -2.77 -3.14
C VAL A 256 5.28 -4.03 -2.50
N ASN A 257 4.89 -4.26 -1.25
CA ASN A 257 5.14 -5.51 -0.54
C ASN A 257 3.80 -6.20 -0.27
N VAL A 258 3.68 -7.45 -0.70
CA VAL A 258 2.53 -8.31 -0.40
C VAL A 258 3.01 -9.45 0.48
N TYR A 259 2.37 -9.65 1.63
CA TYR A 259 2.79 -10.64 2.65
C TYR A 259 1.59 -11.27 3.36
N LYS A 260 1.81 -12.37 4.09
CA LYS A 260 0.78 -13.00 4.92
C LYS A 260 0.84 -12.56 6.39
N GLN A 261 -0.32 -12.30 6.98
CA GLN A 261 -0.48 -12.15 8.43
C GLN A 261 -1.71 -12.90 8.91
N ARG A 262 -1.56 -13.76 9.94
CA ARG A 262 -2.63 -14.63 10.47
C ARG A 262 -3.38 -15.40 9.36
N ASN A 263 -2.62 -15.96 8.42
CA ASN A 263 -3.13 -16.68 7.25
C ASN A 263 -4.00 -15.85 6.28
N SER A 264 -3.95 -14.52 6.40
CA SER A 264 -4.62 -13.57 5.51
C SER A 264 -3.59 -12.78 4.70
N PHE A 265 -3.97 -12.36 3.50
CA PHE A 265 -3.15 -11.49 2.66
C PHE A 265 -3.07 -10.09 3.28
N THR A 266 -2.01 -9.36 3.00
CA THR A 266 -1.82 -7.94 3.36
C THR A 266 -0.92 -7.29 2.32
N LEU A 267 -1.15 -6.01 2.07
CA LEU A 267 -0.37 -5.21 1.13
C LEU A 267 0.04 -3.90 1.79
N ALA A 268 1.32 -3.55 1.63
CA ALA A 268 1.85 -2.23 1.92
C ALA A 268 2.47 -1.68 0.64
N ALA A 269 2.13 -0.44 0.28
CA ALA A 269 2.71 0.24 -0.86
C ALA A 269 3.27 1.60 -0.43
N ARG A 270 4.44 1.98 -0.94
CA ARG A 270 5.07 3.28 -0.72
C ARG A 270 5.26 4.00 -2.04
N LEU A 271 4.88 5.27 -2.09
CA LEU A 271 5.15 6.14 -3.24
C LEU A 271 6.66 6.37 -3.37
N ILE A 272 7.21 6.10 -4.56
CA ILE A 272 8.59 6.43 -4.94
C ILE A 272 8.58 7.81 -5.58
N VAL A 273 9.47 8.68 -5.11
CA VAL A 273 9.47 10.09 -5.51
C VAL A 273 10.34 10.28 -6.76
N ASP A 274 9.74 10.86 -7.80
CA ASP A 274 10.44 11.25 -9.04
C ASP A 274 11.10 12.63 -8.94
N GLU A 275 10.52 13.51 -8.15
CA GLU A 275 10.98 14.90 -8.01
C GLU A 275 12.06 14.98 -6.93
N ILE A 276 13.29 15.19 -7.37
CA ILE A 276 14.43 15.31 -6.47
C ILE A 276 14.53 16.78 -6.04
N PRO A 277 14.43 17.09 -4.73
CA PRO A 277 14.52 18.46 -4.25
C PRO A 277 15.92 19.03 -4.51
N SER A 278 15.97 20.35 -4.66
CA SER A 278 17.22 21.11 -4.78
C SER A 278 17.94 21.26 -3.45
N LEU A 279 19.24 21.62 -3.50
CA LEU A 279 20.01 21.96 -2.29
C LEU A 279 19.32 23.07 -1.47
N ALA A 280 18.76 24.07 -2.14
CA ALA A 280 18.12 25.21 -1.50
C ALA A 280 16.84 24.81 -0.76
N GLU A 281 16.00 23.97 -1.36
CA GLU A 281 14.75 23.48 -0.73
C GLU A 281 15.02 22.64 0.52
N LEU A 282 16.11 21.87 0.52
CA LEU A 282 16.54 21.10 1.69
C LEU A 282 17.34 21.91 2.72
N ALA A 283 17.59 23.20 2.45
CA ALA A 283 18.52 24.03 3.22
C ALA A 283 19.92 23.39 3.36
N LEU A 284 20.33 22.60 2.37
CA LEU A 284 21.66 22.02 2.28
C LEU A 284 22.67 23.07 1.78
N PRO A 285 23.92 23.07 2.28
CA PRO A 285 24.90 24.05 1.86
C PRO A 285 25.30 23.94 0.37
N ALA A 286 25.39 25.09 -0.31
CA ALA A 286 25.72 25.15 -1.74
C ALA A 286 27.07 24.51 -2.11
N TRP A 287 28.05 24.55 -1.19
CA TRP A 287 29.38 23.97 -1.40
C TRP A 287 29.37 22.44 -1.61
N LEU A 288 28.28 21.74 -1.24
CA LEU A 288 28.14 20.31 -1.54
C LEU A 288 28.19 20.01 -3.04
N SER A 289 27.74 20.96 -3.87
CA SER A 289 27.82 20.81 -5.32
C SER A 289 29.26 20.68 -5.82
N GLU A 290 30.25 21.25 -5.15
CA GLU A 290 31.65 21.18 -5.55
C GLU A 290 32.22 19.76 -5.37
N PHE A 291 31.76 19.05 -4.33
CA PHE A 291 32.13 17.67 -4.07
C PHE A 291 31.45 16.72 -5.06
N ALA A 292 30.16 16.92 -5.34
CA ALA A 292 29.43 16.12 -6.34
C ALA A 292 30.11 16.16 -7.73
N LEU A 293 30.73 17.28 -8.09
CA LEU A 293 31.38 17.44 -9.40
C LEU A 293 32.81 16.86 -9.49
N LYS A 294 33.37 16.32 -8.39
CA LYS A 294 34.69 15.67 -8.41
C LYS A 294 34.69 14.41 -9.27
N ARG A 295 35.75 14.17 -10.03
CA ARG A 295 35.84 13.00 -10.91
C ARG A 295 36.04 11.69 -10.17
N GLN A 296 36.78 11.73 -9.06
CA GLN A 296 37.15 10.56 -8.28
C GLN A 296 37.14 10.87 -6.78
N GLY A 297 37.03 9.82 -5.97
CA GLY A 297 37.14 9.87 -4.52
C GLY A 297 35.88 9.40 -3.81
N PHE A 298 35.89 9.42 -2.47
CA PHE A 298 34.82 8.87 -1.65
C PHE A 298 34.02 9.96 -0.92
N ILE A 299 32.70 10.02 -1.12
CA ILE A 299 31.77 10.86 -0.38
C ILE A 299 30.88 9.97 0.48
N LEU A 300 30.89 10.21 1.79
CA LEU A 300 30.12 9.44 2.76
C LEU A 300 29.10 10.33 3.47
N ILE A 301 27.84 9.93 3.45
CA ILE A 301 26.75 10.62 4.15
C ILE A 301 26.31 9.78 5.36
N THR A 302 26.33 10.36 6.55
CA THR A 302 26.10 9.64 7.80
C THR A 302 25.01 10.30 8.63
N GLY A 303 24.44 9.54 9.56
CA GLY A 303 23.37 9.98 10.46
C GLY A 303 22.44 8.83 10.82
N PRO A 304 21.59 8.96 11.85
CA PRO A 304 20.63 7.92 12.20
C PRO A 304 19.57 7.71 11.11
N SER A 305 18.76 6.66 11.28
CA SER A 305 17.60 6.41 10.42
C SER A 305 16.62 7.57 10.42
N GLY A 306 16.03 7.88 9.27
CA GLY A 306 15.04 8.97 9.14
C GLY A 306 15.62 10.39 9.17
N HIS A 307 16.96 10.56 9.12
CA HIS A 307 17.60 11.87 9.08
C HIS A 307 17.90 12.40 7.67
N GLY A 308 17.31 11.82 6.62
CA GLY A 308 17.38 12.36 5.25
C GLY A 308 18.64 12.02 4.44
N LYS A 309 19.41 11.00 4.83
CA LYS A 309 20.66 10.61 4.14
C LYS A 309 20.44 10.31 2.66
N THR A 310 19.45 9.45 2.37
CA THR A 310 19.10 9.07 1.01
C THR A 310 18.66 10.28 0.20
N THR A 311 17.87 11.18 0.79
CA THR A 311 17.49 12.44 0.14
C THR A 311 18.71 13.28 -0.24
N THR A 312 19.65 13.52 0.69
CA THR A 312 20.91 14.23 0.40
C THR A 312 21.69 13.55 -0.72
N MET A 313 21.82 12.22 -0.66
CA MET A 313 22.53 11.43 -1.68
C MET A 313 21.88 11.59 -3.06
N SER A 314 20.56 11.49 -3.16
CA SER A 314 19.80 11.72 -4.39
C SER A 314 20.02 13.12 -4.94
N VAL A 315 20.09 14.16 -4.10
CA VAL A 315 20.44 15.52 -4.58
C VAL A 315 21.84 15.57 -5.20
N LEU A 316 22.84 14.93 -4.58
CA LEU A 316 24.19 14.88 -5.15
C LEU A 316 24.23 14.12 -6.49
N ILE A 317 23.51 13.00 -6.58
CA ILE A 317 23.36 12.24 -7.83
C ILE A 317 22.70 13.10 -8.90
N ASP A 318 21.67 13.87 -8.56
CA ASP A 318 20.98 14.73 -9.52
C ASP A 318 21.86 15.88 -10.04
N ILE A 319 22.70 16.45 -9.16
CA ILE A 319 23.70 17.45 -9.55
C ILE A 319 24.69 16.86 -10.55
N ILE A 320 25.21 15.65 -10.29
CA ILE A 320 26.08 14.93 -11.21
C ILE A 320 25.35 14.72 -12.54
N ASN A 321 24.15 14.16 -12.48
CA ASN A 321 23.35 13.82 -13.65
C ASN A 321 23.05 15.03 -14.55
N SER A 322 22.78 16.18 -13.93
CA SER A 322 22.43 17.42 -14.63
C SER A 322 23.65 18.19 -15.20
N ARG A 323 24.86 17.98 -14.65
CA ARG A 323 26.04 18.81 -14.94
C ARG A 323 27.21 18.05 -15.55
N ARG A 324 27.32 16.74 -15.33
CA ARG A 324 28.35 15.87 -15.92
C ARG A 324 27.75 15.02 -17.05
N ARG A 325 28.64 14.48 -17.88
CA ARG A 325 28.36 13.41 -18.84
C ARG A 325 29.03 12.15 -18.30
N ALA A 326 28.34 11.46 -17.41
CA ALA A 326 28.86 10.32 -16.67
C ALA A 326 27.94 9.09 -16.85
N ASN A 327 28.49 7.91 -16.60
CA ASN A 327 27.71 6.71 -16.34
C ASN A 327 27.60 6.50 -14.83
N ILE A 328 26.41 6.75 -14.28
CA ILE A 328 26.12 6.60 -12.86
C ILE A 328 25.45 5.24 -12.65
N ILE A 329 25.99 4.44 -11.73
CA ILE A 329 25.40 3.15 -11.36
C ILE A 329 25.09 3.18 -9.88
N THR A 330 23.83 2.91 -9.52
CA THR A 330 23.39 2.83 -8.12
C THR A 330 23.02 1.39 -7.78
N ILE A 331 23.33 1.00 -6.55
CA ILE A 331 22.86 -0.25 -5.93
C ILE A 331 22.18 0.16 -4.62
N GLU A 332 20.89 -0.11 -4.49
CA GLU A 332 20.04 0.42 -3.42
C GLU A 332 19.12 -0.67 -2.82
N ASP A 333 18.71 -0.50 -1.56
CA ASP A 333 17.90 -1.46 -0.80
C ASP A 333 16.88 -0.69 0.08
N PRO A 334 15.73 -0.26 -0.48
CA PRO A 334 15.33 -0.24 -1.90
C PRO A 334 15.81 1.02 -2.64
N ILE A 335 15.37 1.20 -3.90
CA ILE A 335 15.38 2.50 -4.57
C ILE A 335 14.29 3.42 -3.97
N GLU A 336 14.70 4.57 -3.44
CA GLU A 336 13.77 5.56 -2.82
C GLU A 336 13.45 6.75 -3.74
N TYR A 337 14.37 7.13 -4.64
CA TYR A 337 14.18 8.19 -5.64
C TYR A 337 14.50 7.67 -7.04
N LEU A 338 13.67 8.03 -8.03
CA LEU A 338 13.97 7.71 -9.42
C LEU A 338 14.77 8.81 -10.09
N HIS A 339 15.92 8.45 -10.64
CA HIS A 339 16.78 9.33 -11.40
C HIS A 339 16.57 9.13 -12.90
N LYS A 340 15.77 10.00 -13.51
CA LYS A 340 15.64 10.06 -14.98
C LYS A 340 16.98 10.45 -15.61
N HIS A 341 17.28 9.89 -16.77
CA HIS A 341 18.47 10.28 -17.53
C HIS A 341 18.43 11.79 -17.87
N LYS A 342 19.57 12.46 -17.73
CA LYS A 342 19.74 13.88 -18.13
C LYS A 342 20.96 14.02 -19.04
N LYS A 343 22.05 14.64 -18.58
CA LYS A 343 23.33 14.65 -19.30
C LYS A 343 24.14 13.39 -19.04
N SER A 344 23.84 12.67 -17.96
CA SER A 344 24.43 11.39 -17.60
C SER A 344 23.43 10.25 -17.79
N ASN A 345 23.95 9.05 -17.96
CA ASN A 345 23.17 7.82 -17.85
C ASN A 345 23.08 7.45 -16.37
N VAL A 346 21.91 7.00 -15.92
CA VAL A 346 21.69 6.59 -14.53
C VAL A 346 21.04 5.22 -14.51
N ASN A 347 21.80 4.21 -14.09
CA ASN A 347 21.35 2.83 -14.02
C ASN A 347 21.18 2.46 -12.54
N GLN A 348 19.93 2.43 -12.07
CA GLN A 348 19.62 2.06 -10.69
C GLN A 348 19.31 0.58 -10.59
N ARG A 349 19.89 -0.09 -9.59
CA ARG A 349 19.71 -1.53 -9.35
C ARG A 349 19.24 -1.73 -7.91
N GLU A 350 18.08 -2.34 -7.74
CA GLU A 350 17.52 -2.68 -6.44
C GLU A 350 17.96 -4.06 -5.96
N ILE A 351 18.27 -4.20 -4.67
CA ILE A 351 18.47 -5.50 -4.04
C ILE A 351 17.15 -6.27 -4.01
N GLY A 352 17.18 -7.53 -4.45
CA GLY A 352 16.01 -8.37 -4.71
C GLY A 352 15.72 -8.42 -6.21
N PRO A 353 14.97 -7.45 -6.78
CA PRO A 353 14.54 -7.49 -8.18
C PRO A 353 15.68 -7.49 -9.21
N ASP A 354 16.70 -6.64 -9.05
CA ASP A 354 17.75 -6.45 -10.07
C ASP A 354 19.07 -7.15 -9.71
N THR A 355 19.30 -7.42 -8.42
CA THR A 355 20.47 -8.14 -7.93
C THR A 355 20.24 -8.72 -6.55
N THR A 356 20.87 -9.85 -6.23
CA THR A 356 20.55 -10.60 -4.99
C THR A 356 21.14 -9.99 -3.72
N SER A 357 22.24 -9.24 -3.82
CA SER A 357 22.88 -8.57 -2.68
C SER A 357 23.81 -7.45 -3.15
N PHE A 358 24.23 -6.58 -2.23
CA PHE A 358 25.22 -5.53 -2.53
C PHE A 358 26.52 -6.12 -3.07
N ALA A 359 27.06 -7.16 -2.41
CA ALA A 359 28.25 -7.88 -2.85
C ALA A 359 28.13 -8.40 -4.28
N VAL A 360 27.03 -9.07 -4.62
CA VAL A 360 26.79 -9.60 -5.98
C VAL A 360 26.64 -8.45 -6.99
N GLY A 361 25.90 -7.40 -6.63
CA GLY A 361 25.74 -6.22 -7.46
C GLY A 361 27.07 -5.54 -7.78
N LEU A 362 27.97 -5.46 -6.79
CA LEU A 362 29.28 -4.82 -6.87
C LEU A 362 30.35 -5.69 -7.55
N LYS A 363 30.24 -7.01 -7.50
CA LYS A 363 31.23 -7.95 -8.06
C LYS A 363 31.62 -7.67 -9.52
N HIS A 364 30.69 -7.13 -10.31
CA HIS A 364 30.89 -6.84 -11.73
C HIS A 364 30.79 -5.35 -12.06
N ILE A 365 30.80 -4.47 -11.06
CA ILE A 365 30.57 -3.03 -11.24
C ILE A 365 31.58 -2.40 -12.21
N PHE A 366 32.86 -2.78 -12.12
CA PHE A 366 33.91 -2.24 -13.00
C PHE A 366 33.75 -2.61 -14.48
N ARG A 367 33.03 -3.70 -14.78
CA ARG A 367 32.72 -4.10 -16.17
C ARG A 367 31.53 -3.35 -16.75
N GLN A 368 30.80 -2.62 -15.92
CA GLN A 368 29.67 -1.80 -16.34
C GLN A 368 30.10 -0.38 -16.75
N ASN A 369 31.42 -0.13 -16.81
CA ASN A 369 32.05 1.15 -17.16
C ASN A 369 31.46 2.35 -16.38
N PRO A 370 31.39 2.31 -15.03
CA PRO A 370 30.89 3.42 -14.24
C PRO A 370 31.90 4.58 -14.20
N ASP A 371 31.40 5.81 -14.15
CA ASP A 371 32.15 6.98 -13.70
C ASP A 371 31.84 7.30 -12.22
N VAL A 372 30.61 6.98 -11.82
CA VAL A 372 30.09 7.20 -10.46
C VAL A 372 29.42 5.93 -9.97
N ILE A 373 29.81 5.48 -8.78
CA ILE A 373 29.23 4.31 -8.12
C ILE A 373 28.52 4.78 -6.85
N VAL A 374 27.25 4.42 -6.71
CA VAL A 374 26.45 4.73 -5.54
C VAL A 374 26.08 3.43 -4.83
N ILE A 375 26.39 3.35 -3.55
CA ILE A 375 26.04 2.22 -2.69
C ILE A 375 25.10 2.75 -1.61
N GLY A 376 23.83 2.35 -1.69
CA GLY A 376 22.75 2.86 -0.85
C GLY A 376 23.11 2.92 0.63
N GLU A 377 23.65 1.83 1.18
CA GLU A 377 24.17 1.76 2.55
C GLU A 377 25.35 0.78 2.63
N MET A 378 26.42 1.17 3.31
CA MET A 378 27.53 0.26 3.63
C MET A 378 27.24 -0.52 4.92
N ARG A 379 27.08 -1.84 4.78
CA ARG A 379 26.83 -2.76 5.89
C ARG A 379 27.95 -3.76 6.12
N ASP A 380 28.63 -4.20 5.06
CA ASP A 380 29.60 -5.29 5.08
C ASP A 380 30.98 -4.89 4.52
N ALA A 381 31.99 -5.66 4.92
CA ALA A 381 33.39 -5.42 4.56
C ALA A 381 33.65 -5.59 3.05
N GLU A 382 32.92 -6.47 2.36
CA GLU A 382 33.10 -6.72 0.93
C GLU A 382 32.70 -5.48 0.10
N SER A 383 31.52 -4.92 0.40
CA SER A 383 31.02 -3.72 -0.24
C SER A 383 31.94 -2.51 0.01
N ILE A 384 32.42 -2.36 1.25
CA ILE A 384 33.37 -1.30 1.61
C ILE A 384 34.70 -1.46 0.86
N ALA A 385 35.22 -2.68 0.73
CA ALA A 385 36.47 -2.94 0.02
C ALA A 385 36.37 -2.57 -1.47
N VAL A 386 35.27 -2.91 -2.13
CA VAL A 386 35.02 -2.52 -3.52
C VAL A 386 34.89 -1.00 -3.64
N ALA A 387 34.18 -0.36 -2.71
CA ALA A 387 33.99 1.08 -2.69
C ALA A 387 35.32 1.85 -2.55
N LEU A 388 36.20 1.42 -1.63
CA LEU A 388 37.53 1.99 -1.47
C LEU A 388 38.39 1.80 -2.72
N THR A 389 38.41 0.58 -3.26
CA THR A 389 39.14 0.28 -4.51
C THR A 389 38.66 1.15 -5.66
N ALA A 390 37.34 1.33 -5.81
CA ALA A 390 36.76 2.18 -6.83
C ALA A 390 37.16 3.65 -6.67
N ALA A 391 37.10 4.16 -5.45
CA ALA A 391 37.48 5.54 -5.13
C ALA A 391 38.97 5.82 -5.41
N GLU A 392 39.84 4.83 -5.18
CA GLU A 392 41.28 4.90 -5.52
C GLU A 392 41.53 4.80 -7.03
N THR A 393 40.75 4.01 -7.76
CA THR A 393 40.95 3.69 -9.19
C THR A 393 40.23 4.65 -10.14
N GLY A 394 39.94 5.87 -9.69
CA GLY A 394 39.45 6.95 -10.55
C GLY A 394 37.94 7.11 -10.63
N HIS A 395 37.16 6.43 -9.78
CA HIS A 395 35.71 6.55 -9.71
C HIS A 395 35.28 7.49 -8.60
N LEU A 396 34.17 8.21 -8.78
CA LEU A 396 33.51 8.89 -7.66
C LEU A 396 32.56 7.91 -6.98
N VAL A 397 32.72 7.71 -5.68
CA VAL A 397 31.90 6.80 -4.89
C VAL A 397 31.05 7.59 -3.89
N LEU A 398 29.74 7.35 -3.89
CA LEU A 398 28.82 7.89 -2.89
C LEU A 398 28.24 6.74 -2.09
N SER A 399 28.17 6.90 -0.77
CA SER A 399 27.50 5.93 0.07
C SER A 399 26.92 6.53 1.35
N THR A 400 26.08 5.76 2.04
CA THR A 400 25.55 6.13 3.35
C THR A 400 25.91 5.13 4.45
N MET A 401 25.93 5.62 5.71
CA MET A 401 26.09 4.78 6.90
C MET A 401 25.23 5.29 8.06
N HIS A 402 24.81 4.39 8.94
CA HIS A 402 24.14 4.74 10.20
C HIS A 402 25.17 4.94 11.32
N THR A 403 25.83 6.09 11.33
CA THR A 403 26.69 6.53 12.43
C THR A 403 26.29 7.91 12.91
N LEU A 404 26.65 8.23 14.16
CA LEU A 404 26.24 9.49 14.78
C LEU A 404 27.03 10.69 14.26
N ASN A 405 28.32 10.51 13.97
CA ASN A 405 29.23 11.57 13.55
C ASN A 405 30.27 11.04 12.55
N SER A 406 31.11 11.93 12.02
CA SER A 406 32.09 11.61 10.99
C SER A 406 33.19 10.67 11.50
N THR A 407 33.69 10.87 12.73
CA THR A 407 34.78 10.06 13.30
C THR A 407 34.35 8.61 13.55
N THR A 408 33.15 8.40 14.10
CA THR A 408 32.60 7.05 14.29
C THR A 408 32.33 6.35 12.96
N ALA A 409 32.05 7.09 11.88
CA ALA A 409 31.93 6.51 10.55
C ALA A 409 33.28 5.95 10.05
N ILE A 410 34.36 6.71 10.25
CA ILE A 410 35.72 6.29 9.90
C ILE A 410 36.11 5.04 10.68
N ASP A 411 35.92 5.07 12.00
CA ASP A 411 36.24 3.93 12.85
C ASP A 411 35.44 2.69 12.41
N ARG A 412 34.14 2.83 12.14
CA ARG A 412 33.29 1.72 11.67
C ARG A 412 33.72 1.14 10.32
N ILE A 413 34.18 1.97 9.39
CA ILE A 413 34.74 1.50 8.10
C ILE A 413 35.98 0.63 8.31
N ILE A 414 36.80 0.96 9.30
CA ILE A 414 38.05 0.26 9.57
C ILE A 414 37.79 -1.00 10.40
N ASP A 415 36.99 -0.88 11.47
CA ASP A 415 36.80 -1.92 12.49
C ASP A 415 36.02 -3.14 11.99
N ILE A 416 35.27 -3.02 10.89
CA ILE A 416 34.59 -4.16 10.26
C ILE A 416 35.57 -5.16 9.63
N PHE A 417 36.81 -4.74 9.36
CA PHE A 417 37.84 -5.60 8.79
C PHE A 417 38.66 -6.30 9.88
N PRO A 418 39.17 -7.51 9.60
CA PRO A 418 40.10 -8.19 10.49
C PRO A 418 41.35 -7.35 10.77
N GLY A 419 41.92 -7.45 11.99
CA GLY A 419 43.02 -6.58 12.46
C GLY A 419 44.21 -6.45 11.50
N LEU A 420 44.58 -7.53 10.79
CA LEU A 420 45.66 -7.51 9.79
C LEU A 420 45.39 -6.60 8.58
N GLN A 421 44.12 -6.38 8.24
CA GLN A 421 43.69 -5.56 7.10
C GLN A 421 43.36 -4.12 7.50
N GLN A 422 43.10 -3.85 8.78
CA GLN A 422 42.67 -2.52 9.26
C GLN A 422 43.66 -1.41 8.92
N HIS A 423 44.97 -1.67 9.02
CA HIS A 423 45.98 -0.68 8.64
C HIS A 423 45.87 -0.32 7.15
N GLN A 424 45.75 -1.31 6.28
CA GLN A 424 45.59 -1.08 4.84
C GLN A 424 44.32 -0.28 4.55
N VAL A 425 43.17 -0.72 5.07
CA VAL A 425 41.87 -0.05 4.88
C VAL A 425 41.90 1.40 5.34
N ARG A 426 42.54 1.66 6.49
CA ARG A 426 42.76 3.01 7.02
C ARG A 426 43.56 3.89 6.08
N MET A 427 44.67 3.37 5.53
CA MET A 427 45.47 4.10 4.54
C MET A 427 44.65 4.39 3.29
N GLN A 428 43.94 3.39 2.76
CA GLN A 428 43.11 3.53 1.56
C GLN A 428 41.99 4.56 1.73
N PHE A 429 41.27 4.49 2.86
CA PHE A 429 40.23 5.45 3.16
C PHE A 429 40.81 6.87 3.27
N ALA A 430 41.89 7.06 4.04
CA ALA A 430 42.53 8.36 4.22
C ALA A 430 42.97 9.01 2.90
N ASP A 431 43.37 8.18 1.93
CA ASP A 431 43.89 8.64 0.64
C ASP A 431 42.77 8.92 -0.37
N SER A 432 41.63 8.21 -0.27
CA SER A 432 40.54 8.27 -1.24
C SER A 432 39.36 9.15 -0.84
N PHE A 433 39.10 9.38 0.46
CA PHE A 433 37.92 10.15 0.86
C PHE A 433 38.02 11.63 0.48
N LEU A 434 36.86 12.24 0.23
CA LEU A 434 36.71 13.66 -0.08
C LEU A 434 35.96 14.37 1.04
N LEU A 435 34.85 13.75 1.46
CA LEU A 435 33.90 14.34 2.40
C LEU A 435 33.23 13.23 3.22
N VAL A 436 33.18 13.43 4.53
CA VAL A 436 32.21 12.77 5.41
C VAL A 436 31.25 13.82 5.93
N LEU A 437 29.98 13.67 5.60
CA LEU A 437 28.89 14.58 5.97
C LEU A 437 27.98 13.88 6.97
N SER A 438 28.00 14.27 8.25
CA SER A 438 27.01 13.76 9.21
C SER A 438 25.82 14.70 9.29
N GLN A 439 24.60 14.17 9.26
CA GLN A 439 23.39 14.98 9.28
C GLN A 439 22.44 14.67 10.43
N ARG A 440 21.72 15.70 10.87
CA ARG A 440 20.56 15.64 11.77
C ARG A 440 19.42 16.44 11.17
N LEU A 441 18.19 16.03 11.46
CA LEU A 441 16.96 16.71 11.06
C LEU A 441 16.30 17.17 12.33
N ILE A 442 16.10 18.48 12.45
CA ILE A 442 15.66 19.16 13.65
C ILE A 442 14.30 19.79 13.33
N PRO A 443 13.32 19.71 14.25
CA PRO A 443 12.06 20.45 14.10
C PRO A 443 12.31 21.93 13.86
N LYS A 444 11.61 22.53 12.88
CA LYS A 444 11.66 23.99 12.69
C LYS A 444 10.93 24.69 13.85
N LYS A 445 11.43 25.87 14.23
CA LYS A 445 10.72 26.76 15.15
C LYS A 445 9.34 27.09 14.58
N GLY A 446 8.28 26.88 15.35
CA GLY A 446 6.89 27.01 14.90
C GLY A 446 6.22 25.69 14.48
N GLY A 447 6.93 24.56 14.51
CA GLY A 447 6.35 23.21 14.46
C GLY A 447 6.04 22.64 13.08
N GLN A 448 6.08 23.44 12.01
CA GLN A 448 5.88 22.94 10.64
C GLN A 448 7.19 22.54 9.97
N GLY A 449 7.40 21.23 9.83
CA GLY A 449 8.52 20.64 9.08
C GLY A 449 9.84 20.56 9.85
N ARG A 450 10.89 20.15 9.13
CA ARG A 450 12.23 19.92 9.69
C ARG A 450 13.29 20.65 8.87
N ILE A 451 14.43 20.92 9.47
CA ILE A 451 15.61 21.51 8.84
C ILE A 451 16.84 20.65 9.13
N VAL A 452 17.78 20.60 8.19
CA VAL A 452 19.01 19.83 8.32
C VAL A 452 20.11 20.64 9.01
N ALA A 453 20.74 20.03 10.01
CA ALA A 453 22.05 20.45 10.51
C ALA A 453 23.09 19.45 10.02
N VAL A 454 24.28 19.95 9.66
CA VAL A 454 25.35 19.13 9.10
C VAL A 454 26.67 19.33 9.85
N GLU A 455 27.31 18.22 10.18
CA GLU A 455 28.74 18.12 10.48
C GLU A 455 29.50 17.84 9.20
N ARG A 456 30.62 18.53 9.00
CA ARG A 456 31.45 18.44 7.82
C ARG A 456 32.87 18.00 8.20
N LEU A 457 33.37 16.97 7.52
CA LEU A 457 34.77 16.54 7.58
C LEU A 457 35.34 16.40 6.16
N ILE A 458 36.24 17.30 5.76
CA ILE A 458 36.87 17.30 4.43
C ILE A 458 38.26 16.66 4.50
N ASN A 459 38.68 15.97 3.44
CA ASN A 459 40.02 15.40 3.35
C ASN A 459 41.10 16.45 3.04
N THR A 460 41.76 16.95 4.09
CA THR A 460 42.97 17.78 3.99
C THR A 460 44.21 16.98 4.37
N HIS A 461 45.41 17.55 4.15
CA HIS A 461 46.65 16.88 4.56
C HIS A 461 46.65 16.52 6.05
N ARG A 462 46.10 17.40 6.88
CA ARG A 462 45.98 17.22 8.33
C ARG A 462 45.04 16.06 8.70
N THR A 463 43.83 16.01 8.15
CA THR A 463 42.91 14.88 8.44
C THR A 463 43.47 13.56 8.01
N ARG A 464 44.08 13.54 6.82
CA ARG A 464 44.66 12.34 6.25
C ARG A 464 45.68 11.76 7.22
N ASN A 465 46.57 12.60 7.73
CA ASN A 465 47.59 12.16 8.68
C ASN A 465 46.97 11.68 10.00
N PHE A 466 45.96 12.37 10.55
CA PHE A 466 45.26 11.87 11.74
C PHE A 466 44.60 10.50 11.53
N ILE A 467 43.99 10.27 10.38
CA ILE A 467 43.36 8.97 10.08
C ILE A 467 44.44 7.90 9.95
N ARG A 468 45.51 8.15 9.18
CA ARG A 468 46.65 7.24 8.98
C ARG A 468 47.32 6.83 10.30
N GLU A 469 47.49 7.78 11.21
CA GLU A 469 48.10 7.57 12.54
C GLU A 469 47.15 6.99 13.60
N ASN A 470 45.91 6.64 13.23
CA ASN A 470 44.88 6.17 14.17
C ASN A 470 44.55 7.17 15.30
N LYS A 471 44.47 8.45 14.93
CA LYS A 471 44.17 9.58 15.83
C LYS A 471 42.81 10.23 15.48
N THR A 472 41.79 9.43 15.16
CA THR A 472 40.43 9.93 14.86
C THR A 472 39.83 10.72 16.02
N HIS A 473 40.13 10.36 17.27
CA HIS A 473 39.77 11.14 18.46
C HIS A 473 40.33 12.58 18.46
N ALA A 474 41.52 12.80 17.88
CA ALA A 474 42.10 14.14 17.80
C ALA A 474 41.32 15.05 16.83
N ILE A 475 40.78 14.48 15.75
CA ILE A 475 39.86 15.18 14.83
C ILE A 475 38.63 15.64 15.61
N ARG A 476 38.12 14.79 16.51
CA ARG A 476 36.94 15.10 17.33
C ARG A 476 37.16 16.28 18.27
N SER A 477 38.31 16.35 18.94
CA SER A 477 38.64 17.49 19.80
C SER A 477 38.78 18.80 18.99
N MET A 478 39.33 18.73 17.77
CA MET A 478 39.51 19.90 16.91
C MET A 478 38.20 20.41 16.28
N LEU A 479 37.19 19.56 16.13
CA LEU A 479 35.87 19.97 15.66
C LEU A 479 35.24 21.05 16.57
N GLN A 480 35.61 21.12 17.85
CA GLN A 480 35.13 22.12 18.79
C GLN A 480 35.77 23.51 18.61
N THR A 481 36.96 23.60 18.01
CA THR A 481 37.61 24.90 17.79
C THR A 481 37.21 25.55 16.47
N GLY A 482 36.57 24.78 15.57
CA GLY A 482 36.20 25.21 14.22
C GLY A 482 37.41 25.40 13.31
N ALA A 483 37.32 24.91 12.07
CA ALA A 483 38.33 25.16 11.04
C ALA A 483 37.68 25.15 9.64
N GLU A 484 38.38 25.62 8.61
CA GLU A 484 37.87 25.46 7.24
C GLU A 484 37.64 23.99 6.90
N ASP A 485 38.53 23.11 7.36
CA ASP A 485 38.47 21.67 7.08
C ASP A 485 37.27 20.97 7.74
N PHE A 486 36.78 21.49 8.89
CA PHE A 486 35.74 20.83 9.71
C PHE A 486 34.72 21.78 10.31
N THR A 487 33.46 21.36 10.33
CA THR A 487 32.39 22.05 11.06
C THR A 487 31.65 21.04 11.90
N SER A 488 31.58 21.24 13.23
CA SER A 488 30.84 20.35 14.12
C SER A 488 29.33 20.47 13.93
N ILE A 489 28.60 19.41 14.31
CA ILE A 489 27.14 19.48 14.34
C ILE A 489 26.66 20.56 15.32
N ASP A 490 27.36 20.75 16.44
CA ASP A 490 27.03 21.74 17.48
C ASP A 490 27.10 23.17 16.93
N GLN A 491 28.13 23.48 16.14
CA GLN A 491 28.28 24.77 15.46
C GLN A 491 27.16 24.95 14.41
N SER A 492 26.82 23.90 13.67
CA SER A 492 25.72 23.93 12.70
C SER A 492 24.38 24.27 13.38
N LEU A 493 24.09 23.61 14.51
CA LEU A 493 22.90 23.84 15.32
C LEU A 493 22.87 25.25 15.91
N ALA A 494 23.99 25.74 16.46
CA ALA A 494 24.07 27.08 17.02
C ALA A 494 23.81 28.16 15.96
N ASN A 495 24.28 27.96 14.73
CA ASN A 495 23.98 28.86 13.61
C ASN A 495 22.50 28.86 13.25
N LEU A 496 21.87 27.69 13.14
CA LEU A 496 20.43 27.58 12.87
C LEU A 496 19.58 28.23 13.97
N CYS A 497 20.03 28.13 15.23
CA CYS A 497 19.37 28.78 16.36
C CYS A 497 19.51 30.31 16.28
N ALA A 498 20.71 30.82 15.99
CA ALA A 498 20.95 32.25 15.83
C ALA A 498 20.15 32.86 14.65
N GLU A 499 19.95 32.09 13.58
CA GLU A 499 19.07 32.45 12.45
C GLU A 499 17.56 32.34 12.79
N GLY A 500 17.20 31.92 14.01
CA GLY A 500 15.82 31.77 14.45
C GLY A 500 15.08 30.59 13.82
N LYS A 501 15.77 29.68 13.13
CA LYS A 501 15.17 28.55 12.40
C LYS A 501 14.79 27.38 13.30
N ILE A 502 15.45 27.23 14.44
CA ILE A 502 15.17 26.21 15.47
C ILE A 502 15.07 26.85 16.86
N SER A 503 14.50 26.14 17.82
CA SER A 503 14.51 26.55 19.24
C SER A 503 15.85 26.21 19.90
N VAL A 504 16.19 26.88 21.01
CA VAL A 504 17.42 26.58 21.77
C VAL A 504 17.34 25.16 22.31
N GLU A 505 16.17 24.78 22.84
CA GLU A 505 15.90 23.49 23.46
C GLU A 505 15.99 22.33 22.45
N ASP A 506 15.47 22.51 21.24
CA ASP A 506 15.60 21.48 20.21
C ASP A 506 17.05 21.39 19.72
N GLY A 507 17.77 22.50 19.54
CA GLY A 507 19.19 22.42 19.20
C GLY A 507 20.01 21.68 20.27
N GLU A 508 19.75 21.90 21.56
CA GLU A 508 20.45 21.22 22.65
C GLU A 508 20.22 19.71 22.65
N LYS A 509 18.98 19.25 22.38
CA LYS A 509 18.64 17.81 22.30
C LYS A 509 19.40 17.05 21.21
N PHE A 510 19.74 17.74 20.11
CA PHE A 510 20.42 17.14 18.96
C PHE A 510 21.93 17.44 18.93
N ALA A 511 22.45 18.20 19.89
CA ALA A 511 23.87 18.50 20.03
C ALA A 511 24.65 17.27 20.52
N ASP A 512 25.86 17.09 20.00
CA ASP A 512 26.77 16.06 20.50
C ASP A 512 27.47 16.55 21.78
N ASN A 513 27.71 17.87 21.90
CA ASN A 513 28.20 18.50 23.12
C ASN A 513 27.27 19.68 23.51
N PRO A 514 26.25 19.42 24.35
CA PRO A 514 25.30 20.45 24.80
C PRO A 514 25.97 21.67 25.45
N LYS A 515 27.04 21.46 26.24
CA LYS A 515 27.76 22.55 26.89
C LYS A 515 28.38 23.49 25.86
N PHE A 516 29.11 22.93 24.89
CA PHE A 516 29.72 23.71 23.82
C PHE A 516 28.65 24.41 22.97
N TYR A 517 27.58 23.71 22.58
CA TYR A 517 26.44 24.30 21.89
C TYR A 517 25.85 25.51 22.65
N ASN A 518 25.61 25.39 23.96
CA ASN A 518 25.05 26.48 24.76
C ASN A 518 26.00 27.68 24.86
N GLU A 519 27.30 27.46 25.03
CA GLU A 519 28.33 28.52 24.99
C GLU A 519 28.27 29.28 23.66
N MET A 520 28.13 28.54 22.55
CA MET A 520 28.04 29.09 21.20
C MET A 520 26.75 29.87 20.93
N VAL A 521 25.61 29.41 21.46
CA VAL A 521 24.34 30.13 21.37
C VAL A 521 24.44 31.43 22.17
N ASN A 522 24.86 31.37 23.42
CA ASN A 522 24.98 32.56 24.29
C ASN A 522 25.90 33.63 23.70
N ALA A 523 27.03 33.23 23.11
CA ALA A 523 27.98 34.14 22.45
C ALA A 523 27.41 34.85 21.22
N ARG A 524 26.30 34.38 20.65
CA ARG A 524 25.63 34.97 19.47
C ARG A 524 24.36 35.75 19.80
N THR A 525 23.76 35.49 20.96
CA THR A 525 22.57 36.20 21.44
C THR A 525 22.93 37.47 22.25
N THR A 526 24.20 37.60 22.63
CA THR A 526 24.78 38.81 23.26
C THR A 526 25.30 39.73 22.16
#